data_AF-A0A7Y4ZWK4-F1
#
_entry.id   AF-A0A7Y4ZWK4-F1
#
_cell.length_a   1.000
_cell.length_b   1.000
_cell.length_c   1.000
_cell.angle_alpha   90.00
_cell.angle_beta   90.00
_cell.angle_gamma   90.00
#
_symmetry.space_group_name_H-M   'P 1'
#
loop_
_entity.id
_entity.type
_entity.pdbx_description
1 polymer ?
#
loop_
_entity_poly.entity_id
_entity_poly.type
_entity_poly.pdbx_seq_one_letter_code
_entity_poly.pdbx_strand_id
1 'polypeptide(L)'
;MAIVGNKPETGARYELRRGEEGPPFVYEGRIALVDADLPVRATLLADGAVEVELPESEPWRKRVRLLLRTAGRQAVAEGTRPPRALRRWRAEK
;
A
#
# COMPACT_ATOMS: atom_id res chain seq x y z
N MET A 1 15.44 -18.78 -17.87
CA MET A 1 14.08 -18.68 -18.43
C MET A 1 13.28 -17.74 -17.51
N ALA A 2 13.31 -16.44 -17.80
CA ALA A 2 12.88 -15.40 -16.86
C ALA A 2 11.45 -14.96 -17.18
N ILE A 3 10.47 -15.67 -16.65
CA ILE A 3 9.09 -15.17 -16.62
C ILE A 3 8.92 -14.41 -15.30
N VAL A 4 9.46 -13.19 -15.25
CA VAL A 4 9.11 -12.22 -14.23
C VAL A 4 8.29 -11.16 -14.93
N GLY A 5 7.02 -11.46 -15.17
CA GLY A 5 6.04 -10.45 -15.56
C GLY A 5 5.98 -9.41 -14.44
N ASN A 6 6.68 -8.29 -14.63
CA ASN A 6 6.76 -7.21 -13.64
C ASN A 6 5.44 -6.39 -13.59
N LYS A 7 4.54 -6.65 -14.55
CA LYS A 7 3.21 -6.05 -14.67
C LYS A 7 2.14 -7.15 -14.63
N PRO A 8 1.03 -6.93 -13.91
CA PRO A 8 -0.08 -7.87 -13.92
C PRO A 8 -0.72 -7.93 -15.31
N GLU A 9 -1.15 -9.12 -15.75
CA GLU A 9 -1.94 -9.29 -16.97
C GLU A 9 -3.40 -8.82 -16.78
N THR A 10 -3.90 -8.84 -15.52
CA THR A 10 -5.17 -8.24 -15.09
C THR A 10 -5.09 -7.73 -13.64
N GLY A 11 -5.72 -6.58 -13.36
CA GLY A 11 -5.82 -5.99 -12.03
C GLY A 11 -4.61 -5.15 -11.57
N ALA A 12 -4.33 -5.18 -10.26
CA ALA A 12 -3.35 -4.30 -9.62
C ALA A 12 -2.46 -5.02 -8.60
N ARG A 13 -1.16 -4.73 -8.66
CA ARG A 13 -0.16 -5.17 -7.68
C ARG A 13 0.32 -3.98 -6.85
N TYR A 14 0.06 -4.04 -5.55
CA TYR A 14 0.44 -3.02 -4.58
C TYR A 14 1.80 -3.38 -4.01
N GLU A 15 2.75 -2.46 -4.11
CA GLU A 15 4.09 -2.60 -3.53
C GLU A 15 4.42 -1.33 -2.74
N LEU A 16 4.08 -1.32 -1.46
CA LEU A 16 4.36 -0.21 -0.55
C LEU A 16 5.40 -0.64 0.50
N ARG A 17 6.33 0.24 0.82
CA ARG A 17 7.35 0.04 1.84
C ARG A 17 7.26 1.14 2.88
N ARG A 18 7.32 0.73 4.14
CA ARG A 18 7.39 1.66 5.26
C ARG A 18 8.81 2.19 5.40
N GLY A 19 8.93 3.49 5.66
CA GLY A 19 10.15 4.10 6.18
C GLY A 19 10.55 3.54 7.56
N GLU A 20 11.72 3.97 8.03
CA GLU A 20 12.22 3.56 9.35
C GLU A 20 11.66 4.44 10.49
N GLU A 21 11.31 5.68 10.17
CA GLU A 21 10.77 6.66 11.09
C GLU A 21 9.27 6.44 11.36
N GLY A 22 8.85 6.81 12.57
CA GLY A 22 7.45 6.87 12.99
C GLY A 22 7.17 6.31 14.39
N PRO A 23 5.93 6.51 14.89
CA PRO A 23 4.80 7.13 14.19
C PRO A 23 4.91 8.67 14.07
N PRO A 24 4.39 9.31 13.00
CA PRO A 24 3.66 8.71 11.87
C PRO A 24 4.55 7.86 10.96
N PHE A 25 4.04 6.73 10.50
CA PHE A 25 4.76 5.82 9.60
C PHE A 25 4.45 6.14 8.15
N VAL A 26 5.47 6.57 7.41
CA VAL A 26 5.34 6.87 5.98
C VAL A 26 5.54 5.60 5.15
N TYR A 27 4.64 5.38 4.20
CA TYR A 27 4.67 4.29 3.23
C TYR A 27 4.81 4.85 1.82
N GLU A 28 5.81 4.38 1.10
CA GLU A 28 6.09 4.79 -0.28
C GLU A 28 6.22 3.57 -1.19
N GLY A 29 5.80 3.74 -2.43
CA GLY A 29 5.98 2.73 -3.44
C GLY A 29 5.07 2.96 -4.63
N ARG A 30 4.53 1.88 -5.19
CA ARG A 30 3.75 1.94 -6.43
C ARG A 30 2.66 0.88 -6.48
N ILE A 31 1.69 1.15 -7.34
CA ILE A 31 0.68 0.20 -7.78
C ILE A 31 0.99 -0.11 -9.24
N ALA A 32 1.48 -1.32 -9.50
CA ALA A 32 1.67 -1.78 -10.86
C ALA A 32 0.31 -2.21 -11.43
N LEU A 33 -0.12 -1.54 -12.49
CA LEU A 33 -1.30 -1.85 -13.29
C LEU A 33 -0.85 -2.52 -14.59
N VAL A 34 -1.82 -2.96 -15.38
CA VAL A 34 -1.57 -3.59 -16.69
C VAL A 34 -0.78 -2.64 -17.61
N ASP A 35 -1.25 -1.39 -17.70
CA ASP A 35 -0.69 -0.42 -18.66
C ASP A 35 0.35 0.51 -18.02
N ALA A 36 0.20 0.84 -16.73
CA ALA A 36 1.02 1.86 -16.06
C ALA A 36 1.36 1.52 -14.60
N ASP A 37 2.43 2.13 -14.09
CA ASP A 37 2.74 2.10 -12.66
C ASP A 37 2.30 3.44 -12.04
N LEU A 38 1.47 3.38 -11.00
CA LEU A 38 1.03 4.56 -10.26
C LEU A 38 1.87 4.71 -8.98
N PRO A 39 2.68 5.78 -8.84
CA PRO A 39 3.39 6.05 -7.59
C PRO A 39 2.40 6.37 -6.47
N VAL A 40 2.66 5.86 -5.28
CA VAL A 40 1.79 6.04 -4.12
C VAL A 40 2.62 6.36 -2.89
N ARG A 41 2.20 7.41 -2.19
CA ARG A 41 2.68 7.76 -0.87
C ARG A 41 1.51 7.85 0.10
N ALA A 42 1.68 7.32 1.29
CA ALA A 42 0.63 7.28 2.30
C ALA A 42 1.22 7.29 3.70
N THR A 43 0.53 7.92 4.63
CA THR A 43 0.97 8.12 6.01
C THR A 43 0.01 7.42 6.95
N LEU A 44 0.52 6.51 7.78
CA LEU A 44 -0.21 5.89 8.88
C LEU A 44 0.10 6.65 10.17
N LEU A 45 -0.89 7.34 10.70
CA LEU A 45 -0.80 8.13 11.93
C LEU A 45 -0.84 7.23 13.17
N ALA A 46 -0.40 7.77 14.32
CA ALA A 46 -0.33 7.04 15.59
C ALA A 46 -1.70 6.57 16.11
N ASP A 47 -2.76 7.29 15.78
CA ASP A 47 -4.16 6.98 16.09
C ASP A 47 -4.77 5.92 15.14
N GLY A 48 -4.00 5.45 14.16
CA GLY A 48 -4.45 4.51 13.14
C GLY A 48 -5.21 5.15 11.97
N ALA A 49 -5.28 6.49 11.90
CA ALA A 49 -5.74 7.19 10.71
C ALA A 49 -4.73 7.05 9.56
N VAL A 50 -5.23 7.07 8.32
CA VAL A 50 -4.41 6.89 7.12
C VAL A 50 -4.69 8.00 6.14
N GLU A 51 -3.64 8.74 5.80
CA GLU A 51 -3.63 9.75 4.76
C GLU A 51 -2.97 9.16 3.52
N VAL A 52 -3.56 9.40 2.34
CA VAL A 52 -3.05 8.86 1.08
C VAL A 52 -2.90 10.01 0.10
N GLU A 53 -1.69 10.20 -0.41
CA GLU A 53 -1.32 11.20 -1.40
C GLU A 53 -1.69 10.69 -2.81
N LEU A 54 -2.99 10.50 -3.02
CA LEU A 54 -3.59 10.21 -4.33
C LEU A 54 -4.85 11.06 -4.49
N PRO A 55 -5.23 11.45 -5.72
CA PRO A 55 -6.49 12.12 -5.99
C PRO A 55 -7.68 11.31 -5.44
N GLU A 56 -8.72 11.98 -4.95
CA GLU A 56 -9.91 11.27 -4.44
C GLU A 56 -10.65 10.50 -5.53
N SER A 57 -10.53 10.94 -6.78
CA SER A 57 -11.04 10.26 -7.98
C SER A 57 -10.28 8.98 -8.30
N GLU A 58 -9.11 8.75 -7.71
CA GLU A 58 -8.29 7.58 -7.99
C GLU A 58 -8.90 6.33 -7.31
N PRO A 59 -9.41 5.33 -8.07
CA PRO A 59 -10.06 4.14 -7.50
C PRO A 59 -9.16 3.39 -6.51
N TRP A 60 -7.85 3.44 -6.72
CA TRP A 60 -6.88 2.76 -5.87
C TRP A 60 -6.65 3.43 -4.51
N ARG A 61 -6.99 4.72 -4.34
CA ARG A 61 -6.81 5.46 -3.10
C ARG A 61 -7.53 4.81 -1.92
N LYS A 62 -8.82 4.51 -2.09
CA LYS A 62 -9.64 3.85 -1.07
C LYS A 62 -9.03 2.51 -0.67
N ARG A 63 -8.43 1.80 -1.64
CA ARG A 63 -7.85 0.48 -1.41
C ARG A 63 -6.54 0.54 -0.62
N VAL A 64 -5.64 1.46 -0.99
CA VAL A 64 -4.42 1.75 -0.22
C VAL A 64 -4.76 2.12 1.21
N ARG A 65 -5.74 3.00 1.40
CA ARG A 65 -6.21 3.42 2.74
C ARG A 65 -6.65 2.22 3.58
N LEU A 66 -7.44 1.32 3.00
CA LEU A 66 -7.92 0.11 3.69
C LEU A 66 -6.77 -0.83 4.06
N LEU A 67 -5.83 -1.09 3.14
CA LEU A 67 -4.69 -1.98 3.39
C LEU A 67 -3.83 -1.48 4.55
N LEU A 68 -3.49 -0.19 4.56
CA LEU A 68 -2.67 0.42 5.60
C LEU A 68 -3.41 0.49 6.92
N ARG A 69 -4.70 0.82 6.92
CA ARG A 69 -5.51 0.87 8.15
C ARG A 69 -5.61 -0.49 8.81
N THR A 70 -5.83 -1.55 8.02
CA THR A 70 -5.87 -2.92 8.56
C THR A 70 -4.50 -3.32 9.13
N ALA A 71 -3.42 -3.05 8.41
CA ALA A 71 -2.06 -3.34 8.86
C ALA A 71 -1.70 -2.58 10.16
N GLY A 72 -2.03 -1.29 10.24
CA GLY A 72 -1.83 -0.48 11.43
C GLY A 72 -2.65 -0.98 12.62
N ARG A 73 -3.94 -1.27 12.41
CA ARG A 73 -4.82 -1.81 13.47
C ARG A 73 -4.30 -3.13 14.03
N GLN A 74 -3.83 -4.03 13.17
CA GLN A 74 -3.28 -5.31 13.59
C GLN A 74 -2.01 -5.12 14.41
N ALA A 75 -1.10 -4.25 13.96
CA ALA A 75 0.13 -3.97 14.70
C ALA A 75 -0.13 -3.35 16.09
N VAL A 76 -1.10 -2.43 16.18
CA VAL A 76 -1.54 -1.88 17.47
C VAL A 76 -2.10 -2.97 18.39
N ALA A 77 -2.93 -3.86 17.87
CA ALA A 77 -3.48 -4.98 18.64
C ALA A 77 -2.42 -5.96 19.13
N GLU A 78 -1.35 -6.16 18.35
CA GLU A 78 -0.22 -7.04 18.70
C GLU A 78 0.88 -6.33 19.52
N GLY A 79 0.77 -5.01 19.75
CA GLY A 79 1.82 -4.22 20.40
C GLY A 79 3.11 -4.14 19.58
N THR A 80 3.04 -4.37 18.27
CA THR A 80 4.18 -4.42 17.35
C THR A 80 4.20 -3.22 16.41
N ARG A 81 5.31 -3.08 15.69
CA ARG A 81 5.43 -2.09 14.60
C ARG A 81 4.65 -2.59 13.36
N PRO A 82 3.94 -1.70 12.63
CA PRO A 82 3.34 -2.04 11.34
C PRO A 82 4.33 -2.69 10.37
N PRO A 83 3.85 -3.55 9.44
CA PRO A 83 4.71 -4.30 8.54
C PRO A 83 5.57 -3.36 7.69
N ARG A 84 6.86 -3.73 7.53
CA ARG A 84 7.85 -2.96 6.75
C ARG A 84 7.56 -2.95 5.25
N ALA A 85 6.88 -3.97 4.74
CA ALA A 85 6.47 -4.04 3.34
C ALA A 85 5.05 -4.59 3.22
N LEU A 86 4.25 -3.94 2.39
CA LEU A 86 2.91 -4.38 1.99
C LEU A 86 2.96 -4.74 0.51
N ARG A 87 2.94 -6.04 0.23
CA ARG A 87 2.86 -6.60 -1.12
C ARG A 87 1.57 -7.36 -1.28
N ARG A 88 0.68 -6.90 -2.16
CA ARG A 88 -0.59 -7.59 -2.43
C ARG A 88 -0.87 -7.62 -3.92
N TRP A 89 -1.21 -8.80 -4.42
CA TRP A 89 -1.79 -9.00 -5.75
C TRP A 89 -3.32 -9.00 -5.64
N ARG A 90 -3.98 -8.27 -6.54
CA ARG A 90 -5.43 -8.35 -6.74
C ARG A 90 -5.73 -8.40 -8.24
N ALA A 91 -6.26 -9.54 -8.70
CA ALA A 91 -6.91 -9.58 -10.00
C ALA A 91 -8.22 -8.77 -9.92
N GLU A 92 -8.53 -7.99 -10.95
CA GLU A 92 -9.90 -7.53 -11.15
C GLU A 92 -10.75 -8.75 -11.52
N LYS A 93 -11.91 -8.85 -10.87
CA LYS A 93 -12.87 -9.94 -11.07
C LYS A 93 -14.01 -9.43 -11.91
#